data_AF-A0A358NBA7-F1
#
_entry.id   AF-A0A358NBA7-F1
#
_cell.length_a   1.000
_cell.length_b   1.000
_cell.length_c   1.000
_cell.angle_alpha   90.00
_cell.angle_beta   90.00
_cell.angle_gamma   90.00
#
_symmetry.space_group_name_H-M   'P 1'
#
loop_
_entity.id
_entity.type
_entity.pdbx_description
1 polymer ?
#
loop_
_entity_poly.entity_id
_entity_poly.type
_entity_poly.pdbx_seq_one_letter_code
_entity_poly.pdbx_strand_id
1 'polypeptide(L)'
;MTKPVKVFIIMGQSNTLEYGAVEKKEPVLKIKEGMNEQEQAKAKEKHEKRLAKYEQDRDKTLVSAIKNDGLYPFMIDDSGEWTKRQDVRVTHVMQSKGSMKMQRNDWLTVKGKAIGMDQGIGHQLGNHFDGPVLIIRSSIGNRGLGWDLLPPGSPSWEVEEKDNKTGKVRTMVYAGYKQSPKKWDKGTEAERIKWYAGKQYDDDTANAKKVLAELDTYYPGATEYRVAGFFWWQGCKDRNNPAYFNRYEKHLGFLIDALRKDFNAPNAKFVAATLGEDEKGVNNGGGKILEAIMNIADAAKHPQYKGTVAGVYTHPLTIPAGGSCGHYGGSAKTYMNVGLGMGEAMVELFENK
;
A
#
# COMPACT_ATOMS: atom_id res chain seq x y z
N MET A 1 9.68 -13.01 -26.48
CA MET A 1 8.56 -12.05 -26.41
C MET A 1 8.81 -10.93 -27.40
N THR A 2 7.77 -10.34 -28.01
CA THR A 2 7.91 -9.28 -29.03
C THR A 2 7.73 -7.87 -28.48
N LYS A 3 7.17 -7.71 -27.28
CA LYS A 3 6.94 -6.41 -26.61
C LYS A 3 7.72 -6.34 -25.29
N PRO A 4 8.34 -5.21 -24.94
CA PRO A 4 8.94 -5.00 -23.62
C PRO A 4 7.91 -5.16 -22.49
N VAL A 5 8.35 -5.69 -21.34
CA VAL A 5 7.50 -5.82 -20.14
C VAL A 5 7.14 -4.44 -19.60
N LYS A 6 5.84 -4.17 -19.47
CA LYS A 6 5.34 -2.95 -18.86
C LYS A 6 5.31 -3.10 -17.35
N VAL A 7 6.13 -2.31 -16.66
CA VAL A 7 6.35 -2.43 -15.22
C VAL A 7 5.56 -1.37 -14.46
N PHE A 8 4.84 -1.81 -13.44
CA PHE A 8 4.19 -0.96 -12.45
C PHE A 8 4.71 -1.26 -11.06
N ILE A 9 5.06 -0.23 -10.29
CA ILE A 9 5.65 -0.42 -8.97
C ILE A 9 4.68 0.08 -7.89
N ILE A 10 4.28 -0.81 -7.00
CA ILE A 10 3.45 -0.51 -5.83
C ILE A 10 4.39 -0.21 -4.64
N MET A 11 4.24 0.98 -4.07
CA MET A 11 4.95 1.43 -2.86
C MET A 11 3.98 1.98 -1.82
N GLY A 12 4.41 2.03 -0.56
CA GLY A 12 3.61 2.57 0.53
C GLY A 12 3.92 1.89 1.86
N GLN A 13 2.87 1.62 2.64
CA GLN A 13 2.98 0.92 3.91
C GLN A 13 2.14 -0.37 3.92
N SER A 14 1.73 -0.85 5.10
CA SER A 14 0.98 -2.09 5.28
C SER A 14 -0.35 -2.16 4.51
N ASN A 15 -0.97 -1.03 4.15
CA ASN A 15 -2.17 -0.98 3.31
C ASN A 15 -1.94 -1.63 1.93
N THR A 16 -0.69 -1.70 1.46
CA THR A 16 -0.33 -2.32 0.18
C THR A 16 -0.18 -3.84 0.27
N LEU A 17 -0.13 -4.40 1.48
CA LEU A 17 0.10 -5.83 1.72
C LEU A 17 -1.20 -6.62 1.64
N GLU A 18 -1.10 -7.94 1.56
CA GLU A 18 -2.23 -8.85 1.40
C GLU A 18 -2.92 -9.11 2.75
N TYR A 19 -3.98 -8.33 3.06
CA TYR A 19 -4.81 -8.52 4.25
C TYR A 19 -6.29 -8.76 3.95
N GLY A 20 -6.75 -8.58 2.71
CA GLY A 20 -8.14 -8.86 2.34
C GLY A 20 -8.40 -10.36 2.37
N ALA A 21 -9.24 -10.84 3.29
CA ALA A 21 -9.39 -12.29 3.52
C ALA A 21 -10.04 -12.99 2.31
N VAL A 22 -9.41 -14.05 1.78
CA VAL A 22 -9.99 -14.85 0.69
C VAL A 22 -11.24 -15.58 1.17
N GLU A 23 -11.09 -16.30 2.28
CA GLU A 23 -12.13 -17.09 2.92
C GLU A 23 -11.86 -17.14 4.43
N LYS A 24 -12.93 -17.27 5.22
CA LYS A 24 -12.85 -17.58 6.65
C LYS A 24 -13.58 -18.89 6.88
N LYS A 25 -12.92 -19.83 7.55
CA LYS A 25 -13.53 -21.11 7.94
C LYS A 25 -14.17 -20.96 9.30
N GLU A 26 -15.37 -21.49 9.44
CA GLU A 26 -16.04 -21.58 10.71
C GLU A 26 -15.14 -22.32 11.71
N PRO A 27 -14.90 -21.76 12.92
CA PRO A 27 -14.05 -22.42 13.90
C PRO A 27 -14.74 -23.68 14.41
N VAL A 28 -14.02 -24.80 14.46
CA VAL A 28 -14.52 -26.03 15.08
C VAL A 28 -14.06 -26.10 16.54
N LEU A 29 -14.96 -26.50 17.45
CA LEU A 29 -14.62 -26.78 18.85
C LEU A 29 -13.70 -28.01 18.90
N LYS A 30 -12.54 -27.87 19.54
CA LYS A 30 -11.58 -28.96 19.70
C LYS A 30 -11.45 -29.31 21.18
N ILE A 31 -12.02 -30.44 21.56
CA ILE A 31 -11.79 -31.10 22.85
C ILE A 31 -10.89 -32.30 22.58
N LYS A 32 -9.76 -32.39 23.29
CA LYS A 32 -8.82 -33.49 23.18
C LYS A 32 -9.08 -34.51 24.29
N GLU A 33 -8.82 -35.78 23.97
CA GLU A 33 -8.79 -36.84 24.96
C GLU A 33 -7.76 -36.52 26.07
N GLY A 34 -8.12 -36.80 27.32
CA GLY A 34 -7.31 -36.48 28.50
C GLY A 34 -7.47 -35.06 29.06
N MET A 35 -8.28 -34.18 28.44
CA MET A 35 -8.55 -32.86 29.01
C MET A 35 -9.48 -32.94 30.23
N ASN A 36 -9.09 -32.30 31.33
CA ASN A 36 -9.94 -32.16 32.51
C ASN A 36 -11.07 -31.13 32.30
N GLU A 37 -12.03 -31.08 33.21
CA GLU A 37 -13.21 -30.20 33.09
C GLU A 37 -12.86 -28.72 32.93
N GLN A 38 -11.85 -28.22 33.65
CA GLN A 38 -11.40 -26.83 33.54
C GLN A 38 -10.79 -26.53 32.17
N GLU A 39 -10.00 -27.46 31.63
CA GLU A 39 -9.41 -27.34 30.29
C GLU A 39 -10.50 -27.36 29.21
N GLN A 40 -11.50 -28.21 29.36
CA GLN A 40 -12.65 -28.27 28.45
C GLN A 40 -13.46 -26.96 28.49
N ALA A 41 -13.71 -26.41 29.68
CA ALA A 41 -14.39 -25.13 29.85
C ALA A 41 -13.64 -23.99 29.15
N LYS A 42 -12.31 -23.89 29.33
CA LYS A 42 -11.46 -22.90 28.64
C LYS A 42 -11.50 -23.08 27.11
N ALA A 43 -11.53 -24.32 26.62
CA ALA A 43 -11.62 -24.58 25.19
C ALA A 43 -12.97 -24.15 24.59
N LYS A 44 -14.08 -24.37 25.32
CA LYS A 44 -15.41 -23.88 24.95
C LYS A 44 -15.46 -22.36 24.92
N GLU A 45 -15.02 -21.68 25.97
CA GLU A 45 -14.96 -20.21 26.03
C GLU A 45 -14.13 -19.62 24.88
N LYS A 46 -12.97 -20.23 24.57
CA LYS A 46 -12.14 -19.81 23.43
C LYS A 46 -12.84 -20.05 22.09
N HIS A 47 -13.57 -21.15 21.95
CA HIS A 47 -14.32 -21.46 20.73
C HIS A 47 -15.46 -20.47 20.52
N GLU A 48 -16.25 -20.16 21.56
CA GLU A 48 -17.32 -19.15 21.51
C GLU A 48 -16.79 -17.79 21.06
N LYS A 49 -15.67 -17.33 21.63
CA LYS A 49 -14.99 -16.10 21.21
C LYS A 49 -14.58 -16.13 19.73
N ARG A 50 -14.09 -17.27 19.24
CA ARG A 50 -13.72 -17.44 17.83
C ARG A 50 -14.93 -17.47 16.93
N LEU A 51 -16.02 -18.12 17.35
CA LEU A 51 -17.26 -18.23 16.59
C LEU A 51 -17.92 -16.86 16.45
N ALA A 52 -18.03 -16.10 17.56
CA ALA A 52 -18.52 -14.72 17.53
C ALA A 52 -17.71 -13.83 16.56
N LYS A 53 -16.37 -13.98 16.57
CA LYS A 53 -15.51 -13.26 15.62
C LYS A 53 -15.71 -13.71 14.17
N TYR A 54 -15.92 -15.00 13.93
CA TYR A 54 -16.22 -15.53 12.60
C TYR A 54 -17.53 -14.95 12.07
N GLU A 55 -18.61 -14.97 12.86
CA GLU A 55 -19.91 -14.42 12.50
C GLU A 55 -19.82 -12.92 12.16
N GLN A 56 -19.06 -12.14 12.92
CA GLN A 56 -18.84 -10.72 12.65
C GLN A 56 -18.11 -10.45 11.31
N ASP A 57 -17.31 -11.40 10.84
CA ASP A 57 -16.35 -11.17 9.77
C ASP A 57 -16.57 -12.02 8.51
N ARG A 58 -17.47 -13.01 8.51
CA ARG A 58 -17.63 -13.99 7.42
C ARG A 58 -17.97 -13.33 6.08
N ASP A 59 -18.68 -12.21 6.12
CA ASP A 59 -19.12 -11.45 4.93
C ASP A 59 -18.10 -10.42 4.42
N LYS A 60 -16.92 -10.37 5.04
CA LYS A 60 -15.80 -9.52 4.61
C LYS A 60 -14.84 -10.24 3.65
N THR A 61 -15.17 -11.46 3.24
CA THR A 61 -14.29 -12.33 2.47
C THR A 61 -14.50 -12.20 0.97
N LEU A 62 -13.49 -12.55 0.17
CA LEU A 62 -13.60 -12.54 -1.29
C LEU A 62 -14.63 -13.57 -1.76
N VAL A 63 -14.63 -14.76 -1.15
CA VAL A 63 -15.61 -15.82 -1.47
C VAL A 63 -17.04 -15.35 -1.17
N SER A 64 -17.30 -14.71 -0.02
CA SER A 64 -18.63 -14.17 0.28
C SER A 64 -19.03 -13.06 -0.70
N ALA A 65 -18.11 -12.14 -1.03
CA ALA A 65 -18.39 -11.09 -2.02
C ALA A 65 -18.78 -11.65 -3.39
N ILE A 66 -18.15 -12.74 -3.83
CA ILE A 66 -18.48 -13.36 -5.12
C ILE A 66 -19.78 -14.15 -5.04
N LYS A 67 -19.90 -15.07 -4.07
CA LYS A 67 -21.00 -16.04 -4.02
C LYS A 67 -22.30 -15.44 -3.49
N ASN A 68 -22.22 -14.52 -2.55
CA ASN A 68 -23.39 -13.96 -1.86
C ASN A 68 -23.77 -12.59 -2.43
N ASP A 69 -22.79 -11.74 -2.71
CA ASP A 69 -23.04 -10.36 -3.19
C ASP A 69 -23.02 -10.25 -4.73
N GLY A 70 -22.59 -11.30 -5.45
CA GLY A 70 -22.48 -11.29 -6.91
C GLY A 70 -21.39 -10.36 -7.45
N LEU A 71 -20.41 -10.00 -6.62
CA LEU A 71 -19.34 -9.05 -6.97
C LEU A 71 -18.13 -9.77 -7.60
N TYR A 72 -17.41 -9.05 -8.45
CA TYR A 72 -16.17 -9.51 -9.08
C TYR A 72 -16.29 -10.86 -9.83
N PRO A 73 -17.28 -11.03 -10.72
CA PRO A 73 -17.52 -12.32 -11.39
C PRO A 73 -16.29 -12.79 -12.20
N PHE A 74 -15.46 -11.87 -12.67
CA PHE A 74 -14.21 -12.16 -13.40
C PHE A 74 -13.12 -12.86 -12.57
N MET A 75 -13.31 -13.00 -11.25
CA MET A 75 -12.35 -13.68 -10.37
C MET A 75 -12.45 -15.20 -10.42
N ILE A 76 -13.58 -15.74 -10.89
CA ILE A 76 -13.80 -17.18 -11.06
C ILE A 76 -14.14 -17.50 -12.51
N ASP A 77 -13.74 -18.69 -12.98
CA ASP A 77 -14.14 -19.21 -14.29
C ASP A 77 -15.45 -19.98 -14.24
N ASP A 78 -15.89 -20.50 -15.39
CA ASP A 78 -17.14 -21.27 -15.51
C ASP A 78 -17.15 -22.57 -14.69
N SER A 79 -15.98 -23.06 -14.27
CA SER A 79 -15.85 -24.21 -13.37
C SER A 79 -15.88 -23.82 -11.87
N GLY A 80 -15.92 -22.52 -11.58
CA GLY A 80 -15.88 -21.98 -10.22
C GLY A 80 -14.47 -21.88 -9.63
N GLU A 81 -13.43 -22.10 -10.43
CA GLU A 81 -12.03 -22.02 -10.03
C GLU A 81 -11.49 -20.59 -10.21
N TRP A 82 -10.44 -20.24 -9.44
CA TRP A 82 -9.85 -18.90 -9.53
C TRP A 82 -9.24 -18.64 -10.91
N THR A 83 -9.59 -17.50 -11.52
CA THR A 83 -8.98 -17.11 -12.79
C THR A 83 -7.48 -16.86 -12.62
N LYS A 84 -6.74 -17.12 -13.70
CA LYS A 84 -5.30 -16.91 -13.77
C LYS A 84 -4.92 -16.15 -15.03
N ARG A 85 -4.30 -15.00 -14.83
CA ARG A 85 -3.82 -14.10 -15.90
C ARG A 85 -2.37 -14.45 -16.25
N GLN A 86 -2.16 -14.92 -17.48
CA GLN A 86 -0.83 -15.32 -18.00
C GLN A 86 -0.09 -14.15 -18.69
N ASP A 87 -0.72 -12.98 -18.69
CA ASP A 87 -0.21 -11.71 -19.22
C ASP A 87 0.24 -10.76 -18.11
N VAL A 88 -0.29 -10.93 -16.88
CA VAL A 88 0.04 -10.11 -15.71
C VAL A 88 0.73 -10.93 -14.63
N ARG A 89 1.94 -10.51 -14.27
CA ARG A 89 2.75 -11.15 -13.22
C ARG A 89 2.90 -10.24 -12.01
N VAL A 90 2.83 -10.80 -10.81
CA VAL A 90 3.01 -10.07 -9.55
C VAL A 90 4.24 -10.57 -8.81
N THR A 91 5.19 -9.67 -8.61
CA THR A 91 6.35 -9.88 -7.75
C THR A 91 6.21 -9.04 -6.49
N HIS A 92 6.20 -9.67 -5.32
CA HIS A 92 6.23 -9.00 -4.03
C HIS A 92 7.56 -9.26 -3.36
N VAL A 93 8.32 -8.19 -3.15
CA VAL A 93 9.58 -8.18 -2.39
C VAL A 93 9.42 -7.26 -1.19
N MET A 94 10.06 -7.62 -0.09
CA MET A 94 9.96 -6.86 1.15
C MET A 94 11.28 -6.90 1.90
N GLN A 95 11.64 -5.80 2.54
CA GLN A 95 12.84 -5.75 3.38
C GLN A 95 12.69 -6.65 4.62
N SER A 96 13.70 -7.47 4.92
CA SER A 96 13.74 -8.32 6.10
C SER A 96 15.14 -8.40 6.67
N LYS A 97 15.32 -7.92 7.91
CA LYS A 97 16.61 -7.93 8.64
C LYS A 97 17.80 -7.39 7.82
N GLY A 98 17.57 -6.38 6.97
CA GLY A 98 18.60 -5.77 6.12
C GLY A 98 18.82 -6.44 4.76
N SER A 99 17.98 -7.42 4.39
CA SER A 99 18.05 -8.11 3.10
C SER A 99 16.68 -8.21 2.42
N MET A 100 16.66 -8.18 1.09
CA MET A 100 15.45 -8.41 0.30
C MET A 100 14.92 -9.83 0.52
N LYS A 101 13.63 -9.95 0.88
CA LYS A 101 12.93 -11.24 0.92
C LYS A 101 11.80 -11.26 -0.10
N MET A 102 11.86 -12.22 -1.02
CA MET A 102 10.75 -12.52 -1.93
C MET A 102 9.58 -13.13 -1.15
N GLN A 103 8.40 -12.54 -1.27
CA GLN A 103 7.14 -13.04 -0.72
C GLN A 103 6.32 -13.77 -1.79
N ARG A 104 6.35 -13.27 -3.03
CA ARG A 104 5.61 -13.80 -4.17
C ARG A 104 6.34 -13.47 -5.47
N ASN A 105 6.31 -14.39 -6.42
CA ASN A 105 6.62 -14.16 -7.83
C ASN A 105 5.76 -15.17 -8.62
N ASP A 106 4.59 -14.75 -9.08
CA ASP A 106 3.64 -15.63 -9.74
C ASP A 106 2.75 -14.84 -10.71
N TRP A 107 2.08 -15.56 -11.61
CA TRP A 107 0.99 -15.02 -12.41
C TRP A 107 -0.13 -14.48 -11.50
N LEU A 108 -0.86 -13.49 -11.99
CA LEU A 108 -1.94 -12.89 -11.23
C LEU A 108 -3.10 -13.89 -11.12
N THR A 109 -3.33 -14.32 -9.89
CA THR A 109 -4.40 -15.21 -9.45
C THR A 109 -4.53 -15.10 -7.93
N VAL A 110 -5.65 -15.55 -7.36
CA VAL A 110 -5.81 -15.66 -5.91
C VAL A 110 -4.92 -16.79 -5.40
N LYS A 111 -4.03 -16.48 -4.45
CA LYS A 111 -3.13 -17.46 -3.85
C LYS A 111 -3.06 -17.27 -2.34
N GLY A 112 -3.23 -18.35 -1.60
CA GLY A 112 -3.17 -18.33 -0.14
C GLY A 112 -4.45 -17.80 0.51
N LYS A 113 -4.32 -17.12 1.64
CA LYS A 113 -5.45 -16.78 2.53
C LYS A 113 -5.90 -15.33 2.42
N ALA A 114 -5.16 -14.49 1.70
CA ALA A 114 -5.44 -13.07 1.58
C ALA A 114 -5.08 -12.55 0.19
N ILE A 115 -5.74 -11.46 -0.19
CA ILE A 115 -5.46 -10.68 -1.39
C ILE A 115 -5.02 -9.27 -0.98
N GLY A 116 -4.22 -8.65 -1.86
CA GLY A 116 -3.96 -7.23 -1.84
C GLY A 116 -4.71 -6.54 -2.97
N MET A 117 -4.49 -5.24 -3.12
CA MET A 117 -5.08 -4.45 -4.21
C MET A 117 -4.47 -4.79 -5.59
N ASP A 118 -3.39 -5.57 -5.62
CA ASP A 118 -2.77 -6.09 -6.85
C ASP A 118 -3.74 -6.90 -7.71
N GLN A 119 -4.78 -7.52 -7.11
CA GLN A 119 -5.83 -8.20 -7.87
C GLN A 119 -6.61 -7.21 -8.74
N GLY A 120 -7.25 -6.21 -8.15
CA GLY A 120 -7.99 -5.19 -8.91
C GLY A 120 -7.11 -4.42 -9.89
N ILE A 121 -5.91 -3.99 -9.45
CA ILE A 121 -4.95 -3.29 -10.31
C ILE A 121 -4.56 -4.17 -11.50
N GLY A 122 -4.17 -5.41 -11.26
CA GLY A 122 -3.67 -6.28 -12.31
C GLY A 122 -4.73 -6.63 -13.35
N HIS A 123 -5.98 -6.83 -12.94
CA HIS A 123 -7.07 -7.03 -13.89
C HIS A 123 -7.29 -5.83 -14.80
N GLN A 124 -7.33 -4.61 -14.25
CA GLN A 124 -7.47 -3.39 -15.05
C GLN A 124 -6.31 -3.21 -16.04
N LEU A 125 -5.07 -3.38 -15.56
CA LEU A 125 -3.89 -3.16 -16.39
C LEU A 125 -3.80 -4.13 -17.55
N GLY A 126 -3.95 -5.43 -17.31
CA GLY A 126 -3.84 -6.37 -18.42
C GLY A 126 -5.08 -6.37 -19.34
N ASN A 127 -6.25 -5.87 -18.89
CA ASN A 127 -7.38 -5.67 -19.80
C ASN A 127 -7.09 -4.56 -20.82
N HIS A 128 -6.34 -3.54 -20.40
CA HIS A 128 -6.01 -2.40 -21.24
C HIS A 128 -4.75 -2.62 -22.10
N PHE A 129 -3.73 -3.34 -21.59
CA PHE A 129 -2.47 -3.53 -22.32
C PHE A 129 -2.39 -4.89 -23.01
N ASP A 130 -2.27 -4.89 -24.34
CA ASP A 130 -2.02 -6.08 -25.18
C ASP A 130 -0.59 -6.67 -25.05
N GLY A 131 0.08 -6.52 -23.91
CA GLY A 131 1.47 -6.89 -23.73
C GLY A 131 1.79 -7.32 -22.30
N PRO A 132 2.96 -7.91 -22.06
CA PRO A 132 3.33 -8.43 -20.76
C PRO A 132 3.36 -7.31 -19.71
N VAL A 133 2.70 -7.55 -18.57
CA VAL A 133 2.66 -6.64 -17.42
C VAL A 133 3.35 -7.27 -16.23
N LEU A 134 4.24 -6.52 -15.58
CA LEU A 134 4.84 -6.88 -14.30
C LEU A 134 4.47 -5.85 -13.24
N ILE A 135 3.80 -6.30 -12.18
CA ILE A 135 3.55 -5.52 -10.98
C ILE A 135 4.59 -5.89 -9.93
N ILE A 136 5.38 -4.92 -9.49
CA ILE A 136 6.36 -5.06 -8.41
C ILE A 136 5.80 -4.38 -7.16
N ARG A 137 5.42 -5.15 -6.15
CA ARG A 137 5.16 -4.61 -4.81
C ARG A 137 6.46 -4.62 -4.02
N SER A 138 6.92 -3.44 -3.65
CA SER A 138 8.10 -3.24 -2.80
C SER A 138 7.72 -2.30 -1.66
N SER A 139 7.28 -2.88 -0.55
CA SER A 139 6.76 -2.13 0.59
C SER A 139 6.78 -2.96 1.87
N ILE A 140 6.73 -2.27 3.01
CA ILE A 140 6.61 -2.89 4.34
C ILE A 140 5.74 -2.05 5.27
N GLY A 141 5.11 -2.70 6.25
CA GLY A 141 4.27 -2.05 7.25
C GLY A 141 5.00 -1.09 8.19
N ASN A 142 4.22 -0.21 8.82
CA ASN A 142 4.68 0.74 9.85
C ASN A 142 5.77 1.71 9.35
N ARG A 143 5.48 2.42 8.24
CA ARG A 143 6.41 3.35 7.58
C ARG A 143 5.72 4.65 7.22
N GLY A 144 6.31 5.77 7.65
CA GLY A 144 5.78 7.12 7.41
C GLY A 144 6.48 7.84 6.27
N LEU A 145 5.73 8.60 5.47
CA LEU A 145 6.29 9.46 4.42
C LEU A 145 7.11 10.61 5.02
N GLY A 146 6.74 11.10 6.21
CA GLY A 146 7.48 12.12 6.94
C GLY A 146 8.79 11.65 7.60
N TRP A 147 9.17 10.38 7.46
CA TRP A 147 10.44 9.89 8.02
C TRP A 147 11.02 8.71 7.25
N ASP A 148 10.38 7.55 7.34
CA ASP A 148 10.95 6.29 6.87
C ASP A 148 11.06 6.23 5.35
N LEU A 149 10.01 6.70 4.67
CA LEU A 149 9.87 6.77 3.23
C LEU A 149 10.17 8.18 2.70
N LEU A 150 10.79 9.04 3.51
CA LEU A 150 11.11 10.41 3.13
C LEU A 150 12.02 10.39 1.89
N PRO A 151 11.59 10.94 0.74
CA PRO A 151 12.30 10.77 -0.52
C PRO A 151 13.53 11.70 -0.65
N PRO A 152 14.48 11.36 -1.54
CA PRO A 152 15.58 12.23 -1.93
C PRO A 152 15.13 13.66 -2.25
N GLY A 153 15.95 14.64 -1.84
CA GLY A 153 15.65 16.07 -2.02
C GLY A 153 14.79 16.69 -0.90
N SER A 154 14.29 15.91 0.06
CA SER A 154 13.57 16.44 1.21
C SER A 154 14.51 17.13 2.22
N PRO A 155 14.40 18.45 2.47
CA PRO A 155 15.23 19.14 3.45
C PRO A 155 14.70 18.92 4.87
N SER A 156 15.53 19.24 5.87
CA SER A 156 15.06 19.38 7.26
C SER A 156 14.03 20.49 7.38
N TRP A 157 13.26 20.46 8.46
CA TRP A 157 12.33 21.53 8.78
C TRP A 157 12.10 21.69 10.27
N GLU A 158 11.65 22.87 10.64
CA GLU A 158 11.39 23.23 12.03
C GLU A 158 9.89 23.11 12.34
N VAL A 159 9.59 22.63 13.53
CA VAL A 159 8.22 22.54 14.07
C VAL A 159 8.27 22.97 15.52
N GLU A 160 7.38 23.88 15.91
CA GLU A 160 7.15 24.16 17.32
C GLU A 160 6.32 23.03 17.93
N GLU A 161 6.86 22.41 18.97
CA GLU A 161 6.19 21.36 19.72
C GLU A 161 6.04 21.78 21.17
N LYS A 162 4.83 21.58 21.70
CA LYS A 162 4.57 21.71 23.13
C LYS A 162 4.84 20.37 23.79
N ASP A 163 5.75 20.35 24.74
CA ASP A 163 5.95 19.21 25.63
C ASP A 163 4.69 19.05 26.50
N ASN A 164 3.98 17.93 26.34
CA ASN A 164 2.74 17.68 27.06
C ASN A 164 2.92 17.50 28.58
N LYS A 165 4.15 17.20 29.05
CA LYS A 165 4.45 17.05 30.47
C LYS A 165 4.85 18.37 31.11
N THR A 166 5.72 19.13 30.44
CA THR A 166 6.27 20.38 31.01
C THR A 166 5.54 21.63 30.57
N GLY A 167 4.70 21.55 29.53
CA GLY A 167 4.04 22.68 28.90
C GLY A 167 4.97 23.59 28.08
N LYS A 168 6.29 23.33 28.10
CA LYS A 168 7.29 24.13 27.39
C LYS A 168 7.17 23.93 25.89
N VAL A 169 7.16 25.04 25.15
CA VAL A 169 7.28 25.03 23.69
C VAL A 169 8.75 24.97 23.31
N ARG A 170 9.09 24.08 22.38
CA ARG A 170 10.44 23.92 21.83
C ARG A 170 10.36 23.88 20.31
N THR A 171 11.37 24.42 19.65
CA THR A 171 11.53 24.25 18.21
C THR A 171 12.30 22.96 17.95
N MET A 172 11.66 22.00 17.29
CA MET A 172 12.27 20.74 16.88
C MET A 172 12.71 20.84 15.42
N VAL A 173 13.94 20.45 15.11
CA VAL A 173 14.39 20.20 13.74
C VAL A 173 14.09 18.76 13.39
N TYR A 174 13.18 18.55 12.45
CA TYR A 174 12.89 17.27 11.83
C TYR A 174 13.89 17.00 10.71
N ALA A 175 14.43 15.78 10.63
CA ALA A 175 15.50 15.51 9.68
C ALA A 175 14.99 15.42 8.24
N GLY A 176 15.80 15.97 7.33
CA GLY A 176 15.71 15.75 5.91
C GLY A 176 16.28 14.38 5.51
N TYR A 177 16.18 14.06 4.24
CA TYR A 177 16.68 12.81 3.68
C TYR A 177 18.16 12.55 4.07
N LYS A 178 18.49 11.32 4.46
CA LYS A 178 19.80 10.84 4.98
C LYS A 178 20.25 11.41 6.32
N GLN A 179 19.51 12.33 6.91
CA GLN A 179 19.79 12.82 8.26
C GLN A 179 19.21 11.87 9.32
N SER A 180 19.72 11.99 10.54
CA SER A 180 19.35 11.20 11.71
C SER A 180 19.71 12.00 12.97
N PRO A 181 18.96 11.85 14.08
CA PRO A 181 17.80 10.98 14.28
C PRO A 181 16.52 11.61 13.69
N LYS A 182 15.34 11.04 14.02
CA LYS A 182 14.02 11.50 13.54
C LYS A 182 13.81 13.01 13.64
N LYS A 183 14.24 13.57 14.77
CA LYS A 183 14.22 14.99 15.08
C LYS A 183 15.12 15.27 16.29
N TRP A 184 15.54 16.51 16.47
CA TRP A 184 16.31 17.01 17.62
C TRP A 184 15.89 18.43 17.99
N ASP A 185 16.23 18.89 19.20
CA ASP A 185 16.00 20.27 19.62
C ASP A 185 16.84 21.23 18.74
N LYS A 186 16.26 22.34 18.30
CA LYS A 186 17.00 23.35 17.54
C LYS A 186 18.16 23.90 18.37
N GLY A 187 19.34 23.97 17.74
CA GLY A 187 20.56 24.45 18.38
C GLY A 187 21.33 23.40 19.19
N THR A 188 20.86 22.15 19.21
CA THR A 188 21.61 21.03 19.80
C THR A 188 22.25 20.16 18.71
N GLU A 189 23.30 19.43 19.09
CA GLU A 189 23.88 18.39 18.25
C GLU A 189 22.98 17.14 18.27
N ALA A 190 22.74 16.57 17.09
CA ALA A 190 21.87 15.41 16.92
C ALA A 190 22.65 14.10 17.12
N GLU A 191 22.24 13.29 18.10
CA GLU A 191 22.80 11.95 18.28
C GLU A 191 22.30 10.98 17.19
N ARG A 192 23.23 10.53 16.34
CA ARG A 192 22.90 9.65 15.21
C ARG A 192 22.48 8.26 15.69
N ILE A 193 21.37 7.75 15.15
CA ILE A 193 20.94 6.36 15.30
C ILE A 193 21.15 5.60 13.99
N LYS A 194 21.01 4.27 14.02
CA LYS A 194 21.18 3.43 12.83
C LYS A 194 20.19 3.75 11.70
N TRP A 195 18.97 4.16 12.07
CA TRP A 195 17.93 4.53 11.11
C TRP A 195 18.08 5.99 10.67
N TYR A 196 17.76 6.30 9.42
CA TYR A 196 17.82 7.65 8.89
C TYR A 196 16.58 7.97 8.05
N ALA A 197 16.32 9.26 7.82
CA ALA A 197 15.19 9.68 7.02
C ALA A 197 15.34 9.18 5.57
N GLY A 198 14.35 8.43 5.08
CA GLY A 198 14.37 7.82 3.75
C GLY A 198 15.02 6.44 3.70
N LYS A 199 15.41 5.85 4.84
CA LYS A 199 16.00 4.51 4.84
C LYS A 199 15.09 3.46 4.19
N GLN A 200 13.77 3.53 4.42
CA GLN A 200 12.86 2.57 3.79
C GLN A 200 12.62 2.89 2.31
N TYR A 201 12.62 4.17 1.93
CA TYR A 201 12.59 4.55 0.51
C TYR A 201 13.75 3.87 -0.22
N ASP A 202 14.97 3.99 0.31
CA ASP A 202 16.17 3.40 -0.31
C ASP A 202 16.10 1.88 -0.38
N ASP A 203 15.67 1.23 0.71
CA ASP A 203 15.55 -0.23 0.75
C ASP A 203 14.49 -0.72 -0.26
N ASP A 204 13.33 -0.06 -0.35
CA ASP A 204 12.24 -0.48 -1.24
C ASP A 204 12.55 -0.19 -2.72
N THR A 205 13.17 0.95 -3.04
CA THR A 205 13.60 1.23 -4.43
C THR A 205 14.75 0.33 -4.84
N ALA A 206 15.71 0.02 -3.97
CA ALA A 206 16.78 -0.93 -4.25
C ALA A 206 16.24 -2.33 -4.53
N ASN A 207 15.26 -2.80 -3.75
CA ASN A 207 14.62 -4.10 -3.97
C ASN A 207 13.89 -4.16 -5.32
N ALA A 208 13.14 -3.12 -5.68
CA ALA A 208 12.47 -3.05 -6.98
C ALA A 208 13.49 -2.99 -8.14
N LYS A 209 14.57 -2.21 -7.99
CA LYS A 209 15.67 -2.18 -8.98
C LYS A 209 16.35 -3.55 -9.13
N LYS A 210 16.51 -4.31 -8.05
CA LYS A 210 17.03 -5.68 -8.10
C LYS A 210 16.13 -6.61 -8.91
N VAL A 211 14.82 -6.54 -8.71
CA VAL A 211 13.85 -7.30 -9.52
C VAL A 211 13.99 -6.98 -11.01
N LEU A 212 14.17 -5.71 -11.36
CA LEU A 212 14.34 -5.27 -12.74
C LEU A 212 15.69 -5.67 -13.35
N ALA A 213 16.76 -5.67 -12.55
CA ALA A 213 18.08 -6.12 -13.00
C ALA A 213 18.12 -7.64 -13.27
N GLU A 214 17.28 -8.40 -12.57
CA GLU A 214 17.13 -9.85 -12.72
C GLU A 214 15.83 -10.20 -13.46
N LEU A 215 15.46 -9.42 -14.48
CA LEU A 215 14.13 -9.46 -15.11
C LEU A 215 13.69 -10.87 -15.51
N ASP A 216 14.55 -11.67 -16.14
CA ASP A 216 14.22 -13.04 -16.58
C ASP A 216 13.85 -13.98 -15.42
N THR A 217 14.43 -13.77 -14.24
CA THR A 217 14.05 -14.50 -13.01
C THR A 217 12.62 -14.17 -12.58
N TYR A 218 12.22 -12.90 -12.72
CA TYR A 218 10.95 -12.39 -12.23
C TYR A 218 9.84 -12.36 -13.28
N TYR A 219 10.21 -12.43 -14.56
CA TYR A 219 9.32 -12.61 -15.70
C TYR A 219 10.06 -13.48 -16.74
N PRO A 220 9.92 -14.82 -16.67
CA PRO A 220 10.66 -15.73 -17.55
C PRO A 220 10.48 -15.44 -19.05
N GLY A 221 11.59 -15.40 -19.76
CA GLY A 221 11.70 -15.08 -21.18
C GLY A 221 11.77 -13.58 -21.49
N ALA A 222 11.75 -12.70 -20.49
CA ALA A 222 11.81 -11.25 -20.67
C ALA A 222 13.24 -10.73 -20.76
N THR A 223 13.50 -9.95 -21.81
CA THR A 223 14.80 -9.31 -22.05
C THR A 223 14.76 -7.79 -21.88
N GLU A 224 13.59 -7.18 -21.98
CA GLU A 224 13.41 -5.73 -21.95
C GLU A 224 12.20 -5.33 -21.11
N TYR A 225 12.27 -4.16 -20.47
CA TYR A 225 11.17 -3.60 -19.69
C TYR A 225 11.08 -2.09 -19.83
N ARG A 226 9.92 -1.53 -19.45
CA ARG A 226 9.70 -0.10 -19.24
C ARG A 226 8.90 0.13 -17.97
N VAL A 227 9.44 0.95 -17.06
CA VAL A 227 8.66 1.45 -15.91
C VAL A 227 7.63 2.45 -16.42
N ALA A 228 6.36 2.06 -16.33
CA ALA A 228 5.23 2.80 -16.89
C ALA A 228 4.48 3.61 -15.83
N GLY A 229 4.46 3.13 -14.58
CA GLY A 229 3.83 3.89 -13.51
C GLY A 229 4.07 3.34 -12.11
N PHE A 230 3.57 4.11 -11.15
CA PHE A 230 3.67 3.84 -9.73
C PHE A 230 2.29 3.90 -9.08
N PHE A 231 2.08 3.06 -8.09
CA PHE A 231 0.91 3.11 -7.21
C PHE A 231 1.37 3.38 -5.79
N TRP A 232 0.66 4.29 -5.12
CA TRP A 232 0.95 4.70 -3.75
C TRP A 232 -0.27 4.54 -2.85
N TRP A 233 -0.14 3.75 -1.79
CA TRP A 233 -1.17 3.66 -0.75
C TRP A 233 -0.57 3.66 0.65
N GLN A 234 -0.60 4.84 1.27
CA GLN A 234 0.05 5.12 2.55
C GLN A 234 -0.62 6.31 3.23
N GLY A 235 -0.38 6.47 4.53
CA GLY A 235 -0.72 7.70 5.25
C GLY A 235 -1.06 7.45 6.72
N CYS A 236 -1.48 6.23 7.07
CA CYS A 236 -1.91 5.95 8.44
C CYS A 236 -0.78 6.13 9.47
N LYS A 237 0.50 5.95 9.09
CA LYS A 237 1.62 6.24 9.97
C LYS A 237 1.86 7.73 10.21
N ASP A 238 1.44 8.58 9.28
CA ASP A 238 1.62 10.04 9.33
C ASP A 238 0.43 10.78 9.95
N ARG A 239 -0.78 10.23 9.85
CA ARG A 239 -2.04 10.91 10.22
C ARG A 239 -2.14 11.38 11.68
N ASN A 240 -1.36 10.77 12.58
CA ASN A 240 -1.37 11.12 14.01
C ASN A 240 -0.21 12.05 14.40
N ASN A 241 0.57 12.55 13.44
CA ASN A 241 1.65 13.49 13.70
C ASN A 241 1.47 14.78 12.86
N PRO A 242 1.12 15.92 13.49
CA PRO A 242 0.96 17.19 12.79
C PRO A 242 2.19 17.64 12.01
N ALA A 243 3.40 17.31 12.48
CA ALA A 243 4.63 17.59 11.72
C ALA A 243 4.68 16.86 10.37
N TYR A 244 3.92 15.76 10.24
CA TYR A 244 3.92 14.90 9.06
C TYR A 244 2.74 15.15 8.15
N PHE A 245 1.50 15.08 8.66
CA PHE A 245 0.34 15.27 7.80
C PHE A 245 0.26 16.68 7.21
N ASN A 246 0.77 17.71 7.91
CA ASN A 246 0.82 19.09 7.37
C ASN A 246 1.87 19.28 6.27
N ARG A 247 2.78 18.31 6.07
CA ARG A 247 3.79 18.32 5.00
C ARG A 247 3.55 17.23 3.96
N TYR A 248 2.46 16.49 4.08
CA TYR A 248 2.23 15.30 3.27
C TYR A 248 2.25 15.61 1.77
N GLU A 249 1.57 16.68 1.34
CA GLU A 249 1.54 17.11 -0.07
C GLU A 249 2.94 17.41 -0.61
N LYS A 250 3.75 18.16 0.15
CA LYS A 250 5.11 18.50 -0.24
C LYS A 250 5.99 17.26 -0.36
N HIS A 251 5.93 16.36 0.63
CA HIS A 251 6.72 15.13 0.60
C HIS A 251 6.23 14.15 -0.49
N LEU A 252 4.93 14.15 -0.80
CA LEU A 252 4.38 13.35 -1.90
C LEU A 252 4.87 13.86 -3.25
N GLY A 253 4.98 15.18 -3.43
CA GLY A 253 5.63 15.78 -4.60
C GLY A 253 7.09 15.31 -4.75
N PHE A 254 7.90 15.43 -3.69
CA PHE A 254 9.27 14.91 -3.73
C PHE A 254 9.35 13.41 -4.02
N LEU A 255 8.37 12.63 -3.56
CA LEU A 255 8.33 11.19 -3.80
C LEU A 255 8.12 10.89 -5.28
N ILE A 256 7.16 11.56 -5.91
CA ILE A 256 6.85 11.40 -7.35
C ILE A 256 8.09 11.71 -8.18
N ASP A 257 8.72 12.85 -7.93
CA ASP A 257 9.91 13.29 -8.67
C ASP A 257 11.10 12.36 -8.45
N ALA A 258 11.35 11.96 -7.20
CA ALA A 258 12.45 11.07 -6.87
C ALA A 258 12.27 9.70 -7.53
N LEU A 259 11.06 9.10 -7.51
CA LEU A 259 10.80 7.82 -8.15
C LEU A 259 10.99 7.89 -9.67
N ARG A 260 10.48 8.93 -10.33
CA ARG A 260 10.69 9.13 -11.77
C ARG A 260 12.17 9.22 -12.12
N LYS A 261 12.95 9.94 -11.32
CA LYS A 261 14.40 10.04 -11.50
C LYS A 261 15.09 8.70 -11.26
N ASP A 262 14.79 8.03 -10.14
CA ASP A 262 15.46 6.81 -9.71
C ASP A 262 15.28 5.63 -10.66
N PHE A 263 14.13 5.57 -11.34
CA PHE A 263 13.81 4.54 -12.31
C PHE A 263 14.01 5.01 -13.77
N ASN A 264 14.61 6.18 -13.97
CA ASN A 264 14.85 6.79 -15.28
C ASN A 264 13.57 6.85 -16.15
N ALA A 265 12.46 7.22 -15.53
CA ALA A 265 11.11 7.17 -16.09
C ALA A 265 10.38 8.52 -15.90
N PRO A 266 10.82 9.60 -16.57
CA PRO A 266 10.32 10.97 -16.34
C PRO A 266 8.82 11.13 -16.59
N ASN A 267 8.25 10.29 -17.47
CA ASN A 267 6.83 10.33 -17.82
C ASN A 267 6.02 9.20 -17.17
N ALA A 268 6.59 8.47 -16.21
CA ALA A 268 5.86 7.42 -15.51
C ALA A 268 4.65 8.01 -14.78
N LYS A 269 3.50 7.36 -14.98
CA LYS A 269 2.23 7.75 -14.36
C LYS A 269 2.27 7.45 -12.86
N PHE A 270 1.49 8.17 -12.06
CA PHE A 270 1.46 7.97 -10.62
C PHE A 270 0.03 8.03 -10.10
N VAL A 271 -0.40 7.01 -9.37
CA VAL A 271 -1.74 6.96 -8.77
C VAL A 271 -1.62 6.80 -7.27
N ALA A 272 -2.18 7.75 -6.51
CA ALA A 272 -2.25 7.69 -5.06
C ALA A 272 -3.68 7.47 -4.59
N ALA A 273 -3.86 6.59 -3.60
CA ALA A 273 -5.15 6.34 -2.96
C ALA A 273 -5.22 6.95 -1.56
N THR A 274 -6.34 7.58 -1.22
CA THR A 274 -6.61 8.07 0.13
C THR A 274 -6.83 6.89 1.11
N LEU A 275 -6.88 7.18 2.42
CA LEU A 275 -6.94 6.12 3.43
C LEU A 275 -8.33 5.47 3.58
N GLY A 276 -9.40 6.16 3.17
CA GLY A 276 -10.76 5.65 3.16
C GLY A 276 -11.59 5.93 4.41
N GLU A 277 -11.01 6.33 5.53
CA GLU A 277 -11.80 6.60 6.74
C GLU A 277 -12.53 7.94 6.71
N ASP A 278 -11.90 8.96 6.12
CA ASP A 278 -12.38 10.33 6.21
C ASP A 278 -13.18 10.74 4.97
N GLU A 279 -14.27 11.48 5.21
CA GLU A 279 -14.97 12.23 4.18
C GLU A 279 -14.16 13.47 3.73
N LYS A 280 -14.45 13.98 2.53
CA LYS A 280 -13.86 15.24 2.06
C LYS A 280 -14.26 16.38 3.01
N GLY A 281 -13.29 17.22 3.38
CA GLY A 281 -13.52 18.38 4.25
C GLY A 281 -13.35 18.13 5.76
N VAL A 282 -13.12 16.88 6.18
CA VAL A 282 -12.83 16.57 7.59
C VAL A 282 -11.48 17.18 8.00
N ASN A 283 -11.47 17.97 9.07
CA ASN A 283 -10.28 18.65 9.57
C ASN A 283 -9.54 17.84 10.66
N ASN A 284 -9.07 16.65 10.28
CA ASN A 284 -8.17 15.84 11.10
C ASN A 284 -6.93 15.44 10.28
N GLY A 285 -5.97 14.72 10.86
CA GLY A 285 -4.75 14.35 10.13
C GLY A 285 -4.98 13.40 8.95
N GLY A 286 -6.02 12.55 8.96
CA GLY A 286 -6.38 11.71 7.82
C GLY A 286 -7.05 12.50 6.69
N GLY A 287 -7.95 13.42 7.04
CA GLY A 287 -8.54 14.40 6.13
C GLY A 287 -7.50 15.33 5.50
N LYS A 288 -6.45 15.72 6.24
CA LYS A 288 -5.31 16.47 5.67
C LYS A 288 -4.46 15.66 4.69
N ILE A 289 -4.28 14.37 4.94
CA ILE A 289 -3.62 13.47 3.98
C ILE A 289 -4.49 13.25 2.74
N LEU A 290 -5.80 13.09 2.92
CA LEU A 290 -6.76 13.05 1.82
C LEU A 290 -6.65 14.31 0.97
N GLU A 291 -6.72 15.49 1.59
CA GLU A 291 -6.59 16.78 0.90
C GLU A 291 -5.28 16.87 0.11
N ALA A 292 -4.15 16.49 0.72
CA ALA A 292 -2.85 16.46 0.07
C ALA A 292 -2.81 15.54 -1.17
N ILE A 293 -3.41 14.36 -1.11
CA ILE A 293 -3.48 13.42 -2.24
C ILE A 293 -4.36 13.95 -3.36
N MET A 294 -5.48 14.62 -3.04
CA MET A 294 -6.32 15.22 -4.07
C MET A 294 -5.65 16.44 -4.70
N ASN A 295 -4.94 17.25 -3.89
CA ASN A 295 -4.21 18.42 -4.37
C ASN A 295 -3.06 18.05 -5.30
N ILE A 296 -2.26 17.02 -4.99
CA ILE A 296 -1.10 16.66 -5.85
C ILE A 296 -1.53 16.24 -7.27
N ALA A 297 -2.76 15.75 -7.42
CA ALA A 297 -3.36 15.36 -8.70
C ALA A 297 -4.07 16.53 -9.42
N ASP A 298 -4.29 17.66 -8.74
CA ASP A 298 -4.91 18.84 -9.32
C ASP A 298 -3.89 19.64 -10.14
N ALA A 299 -4.07 19.64 -11.46
CA ALA A 299 -3.20 20.35 -12.39
C ALA A 299 -3.20 21.88 -12.23
N ALA A 300 -4.24 22.47 -11.61
CA ALA A 300 -4.24 23.89 -11.30
C ALA A 300 -3.28 24.21 -10.14
N LYS A 301 -3.07 23.27 -9.21
CA LYS A 301 -2.13 23.40 -8.09
C LYS A 301 -0.73 22.90 -8.42
N HIS A 302 -0.63 21.79 -9.15
CA HIS A 302 0.62 21.16 -9.55
C HIS A 302 0.66 20.93 -11.08
N PRO A 303 0.85 22.00 -11.88
CA PRO A 303 0.82 21.92 -13.34
C PRO A 303 1.87 20.97 -13.93
N GLN A 304 2.99 20.77 -13.25
CA GLN A 304 4.04 19.80 -13.63
C GLN A 304 3.56 18.34 -13.62
N TYR A 305 2.42 18.05 -12.98
CA TYR A 305 1.84 16.72 -12.89
C TYR A 305 0.63 16.50 -13.79
N LYS A 306 0.21 17.53 -14.54
CA LYS A 306 -0.94 17.48 -15.45
C LYS A 306 -0.89 16.24 -16.36
N GLY A 307 -1.97 15.46 -16.37
CA GLY A 307 -2.11 14.26 -17.19
C GLY A 307 -1.19 13.09 -16.81
N THR A 308 -0.47 13.18 -15.69
CA THR A 308 0.47 12.13 -15.26
C THR A 308 0.30 11.66 -13.83
N VAL A 309 -0.51 12.34 -13.02
CA VAL A 309 -0.79 11.98 -11.62
C VAL A 309 -2.29 11.98 -11.39
N ALA A 310 -2.80 10.97 -10.68
CA ALA A 310 -4.19 10.88 -10.26
C ALA A 310 -4.32 10.54 -8.77
N GLY A 311 -5.38 11.07 -8.15
CA GLY A 311 -5.76 10.80 -6.76
C GLY A 311 -7.08 10.04 -6.71
N VAL A 312 -7.10 8.89 -6.04
CA VAL A 312 -8.29 8.06 -5.88
C VAL A 312 -8.89 8.29 -4.50
N TYR A 313 -10.10 8.83 -4.47
CA TYR A 313 -10.87 9.01 -3.23
C TYR A 313 -11.52 7.69 -2.82
N THR A 314 -10.96 7.03 -1.79
CA THR A 314 -11.31 5.64 -1.44
C THR A 314 -12.38 5.49 -0.36
N HIS A 315 -12.91 6.59 0.19
CA HIS A 315 -13.97 6.51 1.20
C HIS A 315 -15.19 5.69 0.72
N PRO A 316 -15.80 5.95 -0.45
CA PRO A 316 -16.91 5.12 -0.94
C PRO A 316 -16.48 3.70 -1.33
N LEU A 317 -15.18 3.45 -1.52
CA LEU A 317 -14.64 2.15 -1.90
C LEU A 317 -14.31 1.27 -0.68
N THR A 318 -14.28 1.85 0.52
CA THR A 318 -13.92 1.19 1.77
C THR A 318 -15.15 0.52 2.38
N ILE A 319 -15.43 -0.70 1.93
CA ILE A 319 -16.65 -1.45 2.28
C ILE A 319 -16.30 -2.79 2.93
N PRO A 320 -16.82 -3.10 4.13
CA PRO A 320 -17.44 -2.15 5.06
C PRO A 320 -16.43 -1.08 5.48
N ALA A 321 -16.95 0.03 6.03
CA ALA A 321 -16.11 1.07 6.62
C ALA A 321 -15.10 0.45 7.59
N GLY A 322 -13.85 0.87 7.50
CA GLY A 322 -12.77 0.26 8.27
C GLY A 322 -11.50 1.08 8.26
N GLY A 323 -10.72 0.96 9.33
CA GLY A 323 -9.48 1.71 9.49
C GLY A 323 -8.31 1.12 8.71
N SER A 324 -7.62 1.94 7.93
CA SER A 324 -6.34 1.68 7.27
C SER A 324 -5.26 1.15 8.21
N CYS A 325 -5.12 1.72 9.42
CA CYS A 325 -4.19 1.20 10.42
C CYS A 325 -4.55 -0.18 10.98
N GLY A 326 -5.83 -0.58 10.86
CA GLY A 326 -6.34 -1.91 11.17
C GLY A 326 -6.51 -2.78 9.93
N HIS A 327 -5.88 -2.41 8.81
CA HIS A 327 -5.95 -3.11 7.53
C HIS A 327 -7.39 -3.37 7.05
N TYR A 328 -8.28 -2.41 7.28
CA TYR A 328 -9.68 -2.44 6.86
C TYR A 328 -10.44 -3.65 7.42
N GLY A 329 -10.03 -4.14 8.61
CA GLY A 329 -10.61 -5.34 9.22
C GLY A 329 -10.39 -6.61 8.40
N GLY A 330 -9.47 -6.58 7.43
CA GLY A 330 -9.26 -7.64 6.45
C GLY A 330 -10.37 -7.76 5.41
N SER A 331 -11.08 -6.67 5.08
CA SER A 331 -12.11 -6.67 4.05
C SER A 331 -11.54 -6.88 2.66
N ALA A 332 -11.83 -8.03 2.03
CA ALA A 332 -11.48 -8.27 0.63
C ALA A 332 -12.14 -7.27 -0.32
N LYS A 333 -13.39 -6.85 -0.04
CA LYS A 333 -14.10 -5.85 -0.84
C LYS A 333 -13.35 -4.52 -0.90
N THR A 334 -12.83 -4.04 0.23
CA THR A 334 -12.01 -2.81 0.26
C THR A 334 -10.76 -2.96 -0.60
N TYR A 335 -9.99 -4.04 -0.44
CA TYR A 335 -8.77 -4.23 -1.23
C TYR A 335 -9.07 -4.35 -2.74
N MET A 336 -10.14 -5.05 -3.09
CA MET A 336 -10.55 -5.21 -4.49
C MET A 336 -11.04 -3.88 -5.08
N ASN A 337 -11.95 -3.17 -4.41
CA ASN A 337 -12.50 -1.90 -4.89
C ASN A 337 -11.42 -0.82 -5.02
N VAL A 338 -10.54 -0.69 -4.02
CA VAL A 338 -9.42 0.26 -4.11
C VAL A 338 -8.47 -0.15 -5.22
N GLY A 339 -8.18 -1.44 -5.39
CA GLY A 339 -7.36 -1.93 -6.49
C GLY A 339 -7.96 -1.63 -7.87
N LEU A 340 -9.25 -1.87 -8.04
CA LEU A 340 -9.98 -1.57 -9.27
C LEU A 340 -9.97 -0.07 -9.56
N GLY A 341 -10.29 0.78 -8.58
CA GLY A 341 -10.29 2.24 -8.75
C GLY A 341 -8.89 2.81 -9.02
N MET A 342 -7.85 2.28 -8.38
CA MET A 342 -6.46 2.65 -8.71
C MET A 342 -6.06 2.20 -10.11
N GLY A 343 -6.40 0.97 -10.50
CA GLY A 343 -6.11 0.43 -11.83
C GLY A 343 -6.82 1.21 -12.94
N GLU A 344 -8.09 1.55 -12.75
CA GLU A 344 -8.89 2.39 -13.65
C GLU A 344 -8.27 3.77 -13.81
N ALA A 345 -7.97 4.47 -12.70
CA ALA A 345 -7.30 5.77 -12.75
C ALA A 345 -5.94 5.71 -13.45
N MET A 346 -5.20 4.60 -13.31
CA MET A 346 -3.94 4.41 -14.05
C MET A 346 -4.19 4.29 -15.56
N VAL A 347 -5.18 3.50 -15.97
CA VAL A 347 -5.57 3.33 -17.38
C VAL A 347 -6.02 4.67 -17.98
N GLU A 348 -6.86 5.43 -17.28
CA GLU A 348 -7.31 6.76 -17.73
C GLU A 348 -6.13 7.72 -18.00
N LEU A 349 -5.06 7.66 -17.19
CA LEU A 349 -3.85 8.46 -17.42
C LEU A 349 -3.11 8.06 -18.71
N PHE A 350 -3.28 6.85 -19.23
CA PHE A 350 -2.72 6.42 -20.52
C PHE A 350 -3.62 6.75 -21.71
N GLU A 351 -4.93 6.83 -21.49
CA GLU A 351 -5.92 7.15 -22.54
C GLU A 351 -6.03 8.65 -22.78
N ASN A 352 -6.01 9.44 -21.70
CA ASN A 352 -6.10 10.90 -21.75
C ASN A 352 -4.70 11.49 -22.03
N LYS A 353 -4.43 11.77 -23.32
CA LYS A 353 -3.17 12.36 -23.81
C LYS A 353 -3.06 13.86 -23.52
#